data_AF-A0A959A5A4-F1
#
_entry.id   AF-A0A959A5A4-F1
#
_cell.length_a   1.000
_cell.length_b   1.000
_cell.length_c   1.000
_cell.angle_alpha   90.00
_cell.angle_beta   90.00
_cell.angle_gamma   90.00
#
_symmetry.space_group_name_H-M   'P 1'
#
loop_
_entity.id
_entity.type
_entity.pdbx_description
1 polymer ?
#
loop_
_entity_poly.entity_id
_entity_poly.type
_entity_poly.pdbx_seq_one_letter_code
_entity_poly.pdbx_strand_id
1 'polypeptide(L)' 'MTQPTRTTPRRDVGVTTVSYCKDCNYRWQGTNAAYDAIAHHEQTGHNIRVEQTIFWERKSNPAKLQGFAPQPSNHPAM' A
#
# COMPACT_ATOMS: atom_id res chain seq x y z
N MET A 1 3.05 -32.40 -20.68
CA MET A 1 3.04 -30.93 -20.77
C MET A 1 3.26 -30.39 -19.36
N THR A 2 4.43 -29.80 -19.09
CA THR A 2 4.83 -29.41 -17.72
C THR A 2 4.66 -27.89 -17.60
N GLN A 3 3.73 -27.46 -16.76
CA GLN A 3 3.44 -26.05 -16.51
C GLN A 3 4.58 -25.43 -15.68
N PRO A 4 5.15 -24.27 -16.05
CA PRO A 4 6.12 -23.59 -15.19
C PRO A 4 5.40 -23.01 -13.98
N THR A 5 5.73 -23.52 -12.79
CA THR A 5 5.31 -22.93 -11.52
C THR A 5 6.01 -21.58 -11.38
N ARG A 6 5.34 -20.51 -11.80
CA ARG A 6 5.80 -19.14 -11.56
C ARG A 6 5.68 -18.86 -10.06
N THR A 7 6.72 -19.16 -9.30
CA THR A 7 6.87 -18.73 -7.90
C THR A 7 7.06 -17.22 -7.90
N THR A 8 5.97 -16.48 -8.05
CA THR A 8 5.99 -15.04 -7.82
C THR A 8 6.25 -14.87 -6.32
N PRO A 9 7.38 -14.27 -5.90
CA PRO A 9 7.58 -13.99 -4.49
C PRO A 9 6.41 -13.11 -4.05
N ARG A 10 5.61 -13.61 -3.11
CA ARG A 10 4.57 -12.85 -2.44
C ARG A 10 5.31 -11.70 -1.76
N ARG A 11 5.36 -10.55 -2.43
CA ARG A 11 5.80 -9.29 -1.82
C ARG A 11 4.87 -9.12 -0.63
N ASP A 12 5.42 -9.06 0.57
CA ASP A 12 4.65 -8.71 1.76
C ASP A 12 4.24 -7.23 1.57
N VAL A 13 3.11 -7.03 0.88
CA VAL A 13 2.48 -5.74 0.65
C VAL A 13 1.51 -5.53 1.80
N GLY A 14 1.78 -4.54 2.63
CA GLY A 14 0.82 -4.10 3.64
C GLY A 14 0.03 -2.89 3.15
N VAL A 15 -1.23 -2.83 3.55
CA VAL A 15 -2.12 -1.70 3.27
C VAL A 15 -2.71 -1.22 4.59
N THR A 16 -2.56 0.07 4.88
CA THR A 16 -3.23 0.72 6.02
C THR A 16 -4.21 1.74 5.49
N THR A 17 -5.41 1.76 6.07
CA THR A 17 -6.50 2.65 5.64
C THR A 17 -6.97 3.49 6.81
N VAL A 18 -7.18 4.77 6.55
CA VAL A 18 -7.78 5.73 7.45
C VAL A 18 -8.93 6.40 6.71
N SER A 19 -10.10 6.45 7.33
CA SER A 19 -11.26 7.15 6.78
C SER A 19 -11.74 8.23 7.75
N TYR A 20 -12.27 9.33 7.25
CA TYR A 20 -12.70 10.47 8.05
C TYR A 20 -13.98 11.10 7.49
N CYS A 21 -14.96 11.31 8.36
CA CYS A 21 -16.17 12.08 8.08
C CYS A 21 -16.03 13.47 8.70
N LYS A 22 -16.06 14.52 7.85
CA LYS A 22 -15.92 15.90 8.32
C LYS A 22 -17.15 16.36 9.11
N ASP A 23 -18.34 16.00 8.64
CA ASP A 23 -19.61 16.44 9.21
C ASP A 23 -19.82 15.88 10.63
N CYS A 24 -19.35 14.66 10.88
CA CYS A 24 -19.41 14.02 12.20
C CYS A 24 -18.16 14.25 13.07
N ASN A 25 -17.09 14.84 12.52
CA ASN A 25 -15.77 14.89 13.15
C ASN A 25 -15.32 13.50 13.66
N TYR A 26 -15.51 12.46 12.85
CA TYR A 26 -15.29 11.06 13.24
C TYR A 26 -14.29 10.37 12.31
N ARG A 27 -13.44 9.51 12.87
CA ARG A 27 -12.34 8.85 12.17
C ARG A 27 -12.36 7.33 12.38
N TRP A 28 -12.32 6.58 11.29
CA TRP A 28 -12.11 5.13 11.28
C TRP A 28 -10.65 4.81 10.93
N GLN A 29 -10.08 3.79 11.57
CA GLN A 29 -8.70 3.34 11.33
C GLN A 29 -8.62 1.81 11.32
N GLY A 30 -7.77 1.28 10.45
CA GLY A 30 -7.51 -0.16 10.35
C GLY A 30 -8.04 -0.79 9.07
N THR A 31 -7.99 -2.12 9.00
CA THR A 31 -8.26 -2.88 7.77
C THR A 31 -9.68 -2.67 7.23
N ASN A 32 -10.66 -2.48 8.12
CA ASN A 32 -12.07 -2.31 7.74
C ASN A 32 -12.53 -0.84 7.68
N ALA A 33 -11.63 0.12 7.92
CA ALA A 33 -11.99 1.53 8.01
C ALA A 33 -12.65 2.10 6.75
N ALA A 34 -12.32 1.58 5.56
CA ALA A 34 -13.00 1.95 4.33
C ALA A 34 -14.45 1.46 4.30
N TYR A 35 -14.70 0.19 4.69
CA TYR A 35 -16.03 -0.40 4.67
C TYR A 35 -16.97 0.30 5.64
N ASP A 36 -16.52 0.55 6.87
CA ASP A 36 -17.34 1.24 7.88
C ASP A 36 -17.68 2.68 7.45
N ALA A 37 -16.74 3.36 6.80
CA ALA A 37 -16.96 4.72 6.33
C ALA A 37 -17.86 4.77 5.08
N ILE A 38 -17.79 3.80 4.17
CA ILE A 38 -18.72 3.66 3.04
C ILE A 38 -20.15 3.41 3.57
N ALA A 39 -20.32 2.48 4.51
CA ALA A 39 -21.62 2.22 5.13
C ALA A 39 -22.19 3.48 5.79
N HIS A 40 -21.35 4.29 6.43
CA HIS A 40 -21.76 5.58 7.00
C HIS A 40 -22.20 6.57 5.91
N HIS A 41 -21.47 6.67 4.80
CA HIS A 41 -21.86 7.51 3.66
C HIS A 41 -23.22 7.11 3.10
N GLU A 42 -23.46 5.81 2.90
CA GLU A 42 -24.73 5.29 2.37
C GLU A 42 -25.92 5.59 3.31
N GLN A 43 -25.69 5.60 4.62
CA GLN A 43 -26.74 5.88 5.62
C GLN A 43 -27.02 7.37 5.82
N THR A 44 -26.01 8.22 5.70
CA THR A 44 -26.09 9.64 6.11
C THR A 44 -25.98 10.62 4.94
N GLY A 45 -25.43 10.20 3.81
CA GLY A 45 -25.04 11.08 2.71
C GLY A 45 -23.83 11.98 3.02
N HIS A 46 -23.18 11.84 4.18
CA HIS A 46 -22.04 12.68 4.55
C HIS A 46 -20.80 12.39 3.73
N ASN A 47 -19.98 13.42 3.46
CA ASN A 47 -18.78 13.24 2.65
C ASN A 47 -17.66 12.58 3.47
N ILE A 48 -17.07 11.52 2.90
CA ILE A 48 -16.00 10.75 3.51
C ILE A 48 -14.70 10.97 2.76
N ARG A 49 -13.62 11.28 3.49
CA ARG A 49 -12.25 11.24 2.99
C ARG A 49 -11.62 9.91 3.36
N VAL A 50 -11.05 9.20 2.38
CA VAL A 50 -10.32 7.94 2.59
C VAL A 50 -8.87 8.13 2.20
N GLU A 51 -7.96 7.76 3.09
CA GLU A 51 -6.52 7.78 2.91
C GLU A 51 -5.99 6.34 3.02
N GLN A 52 -5.35 5.87 1.96
CA GLN A 52 -4.73 4.54 1.91
C GLN A 52 -3.22 4.69 1.76
N THR A 53 -2.49 4.03 2.64
CA THR A 53 -1.03 3.94 2.57
C THR A 53 -0.65 2.50 2.24
N ILE A 54 -0.02 2.32 1.08
CA ILE A 54 0.52 1.04 0.62
C ILE A 54 2.02 1.05 0.92
N PHE A 55 2.51 0.01 1.58
CA PHE A 55 3.94 -0.16 1.84
C PHE A 55 4.43 -1.50 1.34
N TRP A 56 5.70 -1.51 0.91
CA TRP A 56 6.40 -2.68 0.40
C TRP A 56 7.56 -2.97 1.31
N GLU A 57 7.50 -4.08 2.04
CA GLU A 57 8.67 -4.56 2.78
C GLU A 57 9.53 -5.41 1.84
N ARG A 58 10.71 -4.90 1.52
CA ARG A 58 11.74 -5.72 0.89
C ARG A 58 12.28 -6.63 2.00
N LYS A 59 11.91 -7.91 2.00
CA LYS A 59 12.74 -8.92 2.70
C LYS A 59 14.11 -8.90 2.04
N SER A 60 15.01 -8.08 2.58
CA SER A 60 16.41 -8.06 2.21
C SER A 60 16.96 -9.45 2.50
N ASN A 61 17.12 -10.28 1.48
CA ASN A 61 18.04 -11.41 1.61
C ASN A 61 19.45 -10.80 1.54
N PRO A 62 20.22 -10.72 2.64
CA PRO A 62 21.55 -10.12 2.64
C PRO A 62 22.49 -10.79 1.61
N ALA A 63 22.22 -12.04 1.21
CA ALA A 63 22.95 -12.76 0.17
C ALA A 63 22.79 -12.17 -1.24
N LYS A 64 21.81 -11.28 -1.49
CA LYS A 64 21.62 -10.62 -2.80
C LYS A 64 22.14 -9.18 -2.85
N LEU A 65 22.73 -8.66 -1.78
CA LEU A 65 23.29 -7.31 -1.72
C LEU A 65 24.80 -7.25 -2.02
N GLN A 66 25.51 -8.38 -1.96
CA GLN A 66 26.89 -8.50 -2.43
C GLN A 66 26.93 -8.55 -3.96
N GLY A 67 26.83 -7.39 -4.61
CA GLY A 67 26.89 -7.30 -6.07
C GLY A 67 26.27 -6.03 -6.67
N PHE A 68 25.53 -5.25 -5.87
CA PHE A 68 25.10 -3.92 -6.28
C PHE A 68 26.22 -2.92 -6.03
N ALA A 69 27.23 -2.93 -6.90
CA ALA A 69 28.06 -1.75 -7.06
C ALA A 69 27.14 -0.59 -7.51
N PRO A 70 27.27 0.63 -6.94
CA PRO A 70 26.53 1.77 -7.43
C PRO A 70 26.87 1.96 -8.92
N GLN A 71 25.87 1.88 -9.80
CA GLN A 71 26.08 2.23 -11.19
C GLN A 71 26.31 3.75 -11.27
N PRO A 72 27.35 4.22 -11.96
CA PRO A 72 27.52 5.65 -12.19
C PRO A 72 26.30 6.18 -12.94
N SER A 73 25.67 7.23 -12.39
CA SER A 73 24.54 7.89 -13.02
C SER A 73 25.02 8.65 -14.25
N ASN A 74 24.77 8.10 -15.45
CA ASN A 74 24.91 8.83 -16.72
C ASN A 74 23.65 9.69 -17.00
N HIS A 75 23.17 10.44 -16.02
CA HIS A 75 22.18 11.47 -16.30
C HIS A 75 22.89 12.67 -16.94
N PRO A 76 22.54 13.10 -18.17
CA PRO A 76 23.04 14.36 -18.69
C PRO A 76 22.51 15.50 -17.83
N ALA A 77 23.40 16.37 -17.36
CA ALA A 77 23.02 17.62 -16.72
C ALA A 77 22.28 18.48 -17.75
N MET A 78 21.08 18.94 -17.40
CA MET A 78 20.39 20.00 -18.13
C MET A 78 21.10 21.34 -17.90
#